data_AF-A0A1T1IFJ5-F1
#
_entry.id   AF-A0A1T1IFJ5-F1
#
_cell.length_a   1.000
_cell.length_b   1.000
_cell.length_c   1.000
_cell.angle_alpha   90.00
_cell.angle_beta   90.00
_cell.angle_gamma   90.00
#
_symmetry.space_group_name_H-M   'P 1'
#
loop_
_entity.id
_entity.type
_entity.pdbx_description
1 polymer ?
#
loop_
_entity_poly.entity_id
_entity_poly.type
_entity_poly.pdbx_seq_one_letter_code
_entity_poly.pdbx_strand_id
1 'polypeptide(L)'
;MLVSFPFLRNADLQETDTIDDGTFNLGEKSGKGAFPVSHQFGWHGGVHLVAPGAPNDPEPVRAIADGEVVFARHSDPMPLNSPSAEVQAAHPLLYYTGWTSNGVMLIKHQTEIGEGVGVTFYSIY
;
A
#
# COMPACT_ATOMS: atom_id res chain seq x y z
N MET A 1 12.01 5.09 -16.69
CA MET A 1 10.93 5.36 -15.72
C MET A 1 11.54 5.38 -14.33
N LEU A 2 11.36 6.46 -13.57
CA LEU A 2 11.95 6.61 -12.21
C LEU A 2 11.16 5.88 -11.11
N VAL A 3 9.87 5.65 -11.36
CA VAL A 3 8.93 4.98 -10.44
C VAL A 3 8.05 4.04 -11.26
N SER A 4 8.06 2.75 -10.93
CA SER A 4 7.26 1.70 -11.56
C SER A 4 5.91 1.48 -10.87
N PHE A 5 5.05 0.73 -11.54
CA PHE A 5 3.86 0.19 -10.90
C PHE A 5 4.26 -0.88 -9.86
N PRO A 6 3.66 -0.87 -8.66
CA PRO A 6 3.89 -1.89 -7.63
C PRO A 6 3.34 -3.28 -8.02
N PHE A 7 2.45 -3.36 -9.01
CA PHE A 7 1.91 -4.60 -9.57
C PHE A 7 2.25 -4.67 -11.06
N LEU A 8 2.69 -5.83 -11.54
CA LEU A 8 3.25 -6.09 -12.87
C LEU A 8 2.38 -7.04 -13.73
N ARG A 9 1.33 -7.68 -13.20
CA ARG A 9 0.50 -8.66 -13.93
C ARG A 9 -0.26 -8.02 -15.10
N ASN A 10 -0.35 -6.69 -15.13
CA ASN A 10 -0.70 -5.92 -16.32
C ASN A 10 0.60 -5.44 -17.02
N ALA A 11 1.29 -6.37 -17.69
CA ALA A 11 2.59 -6.10 -18.33
C ALA A 11 2.52 -5.23 -19.61
N ASP A 12 1.31 -4.98 -20.12
CA ASP A 12 1.08 -4.19 -21.33
C ASP A 12 0.76 -2.71 -21.05
N LEU A 13 0.87 -2.27 -19.79
CA LEU A 13 0.59 -0.89 -19.41
C LEU A 13 1.58 0.08 -20.05
N GLN A 14 1.07 0.95 -20.92
CA GLN A 14 1.79 2.07 -21.50
C GLN A 14 1.57 3.36 -20.70
N GLU A 15 2.50 4.31 -20.84
CA GLU A 15 2.42 5.63 -20.20
C GLU A 15 1.11 6.38 -20.52
N THR A 16 0.50 6.08 -21.67
CA THR A 16 -0.77 6.67 -22.14
C THR A 16 -2.02 5.95 -21.65
N ASP A 17 -1.88 4.80 -20.99
CA ASP A 17 -3.04 4.03 -20.55
C ASP A 17 -3.70 4.74 -19.37
N THR A 18 -4.95 5.15 -19.58
CA THR A 18 -5.81 5.60 -18.49
C THR A 18 -6.19 4.38 -17.66
N ILE A 19 -5.38 4.07 -16.64
CA ILE A 19 -5.67 2.98 -15.71
C ILE A 19 -6.82 3.43 -14.79
N ASP A 20 -8.05 3.21 -15.24
CA ASP A 20 -9.29 3.36 -14.45
C ASP A 20 -9.92 1.97 -14.18
N ASP A 21 -9.09 0.98 -13.85
CA ASP A 21 -9.54 -0.35 -13.40
C ASP A 21 -9.77 -0.39 -11.87
N GLY A 22 -9.52 0.73 -11.20
CA GLY A 22 -9.58 0.90 -9.76
C GLY A 22 -8.49 0.16 -8.99
N THR A 23 -7.38 -0.21 -9.64
CA THR A 23 -6.14 -0.67 -9.00
C THR A 23 -5.39 0.52 -8.38
N PHE A 24 -5.43 1.68 -9.04
CA PHE A 24 -4.75 2.92 -8.64
C PHE A 24 -5.72 4.10 -8.53
N ASN A 25 -6.61 4.07 -7.54
CA ASN A 25 -7.50 5.20 -7.27
C ASN A 25 -6.94 6.05 -6.12
N LEU A 26 -6.93 7.38 -6.31
CA LEU A 26 -6.63 8.33 -5.23
C LEU A 26 -7.70 8.31 -4.13
N GLY A 27 -8.90 7.80 -4.44
CA GLY A 27 -10.02 7.62 -3.52
C GLY A 27 -10.18 6.18 -3.07
N GLU A 28 -10.60 5.99 -1.81
CA GLU A 28 -11.07 4.69 -1.36
C GLU A 28 -12.41 4.36 -2.05
N LYS A 29 -12.54 3.16 -2.62
CA LYS A 29 -13.77 2.71 -3.31
C LYS A 29 -15.03 2.77 -2.43
N SER A 30 -14.88 2.77 -1.09
CA SER A 30 -16.00 2.82 -0.14
C SER A 30 -16.46 4.22 0.26
N GLY A 31 -15.93 5.28 -0.35
CA GLY A 31 -16.38 6.64 -0.06
C GLY A 31 -15.96 7.19 1.31
N LYS A 32 -14.99 6.56 1.99
CA LYS A 32 -14.46 7.06 3.27
C LYS A 32 -13.30 8.04 3.09
N GLY A 33 -13.13 8.56 1.87
CA GLY A 33 -12.26 9.69 1.52
C GLY A 33 -11.19 9.33 0.50
N ALA A 34 -10.33 10.29 0.21
CA ALA A 34 -9.28 10.18 -0.79
C ALA A 34 -7.98 10.75 -0.25
N PHE A 35 -6.84 10.37 -0.80
CA PHE A 35 -5.62 11.11 -0.52
C PHE A 35 -5.78 12.58 -0.95
N PRO A 36 -5.41 13.58 -0.12
CA PRO A 36 -4.78 13.48 1.20
C PRO A 36 -5.76 13.66 2.39
N VAL A 37 -7.07 13.65 2.16
CA VAL A 37 -8.11 13.93 3.18
C VAL A 37 -9.21 12.86 3.20
N SER A 38 -9.40 12.24 4.36
CA SER A 38 -10.48 11.28 4.62
C SER A 38 -11.87 11.96 4.59
N HIS A 39 -12.94 11.16 4.53
CA HIS A 39 -14.33 11.62 4.56
C HIS A 39 -14.67 12.42 5.82
N GLN A 40 -13.95 12.19 6.91
CA GLN A 40 -14.11 12.91 8.19
C GLN A 40 -13.10 14.06 8.33
N PHE A 41 -12.52 14.54 7.23
CA PHE A 41 -11.54 15.63 7.18
C PHE A 41 -10.23 15.35 7.95
N GLY A 42 -9.96 14.10 8.32
CA GLY A 42 -8.67 13.65 8.84
C GLY A 42 -7.63 13.49 7.74
N TRP A 43 -6.35 13.64 8.09
CA TRP A 43 -5.23 13.40 7.17
C TRP A 43 -5.20 11.94 6.70
N HIS A 44 -5.11 11.74 5.38
CA HIS A 44 -4.98 10.44 4.75
C HIS A 44 -3.58 10.35 4.12
N GLY A 45 -2.67 9.64 4.79
CA GLY A 45 -1.23 9.68 4.49
C GLY A 45 -0.77 8.90 3.25
N GLY A 46 -1.69 8.23 2.54
CA GLY A 46 -1.36 7.44 1.36
C GLY A 46 -2.61 7.04 0.59
N VAL A 47 -2.44 6.11 -0.34
CA VAL A 47 -3.53 5.51 -1.13
C VAL A 47 -3.63 4.02 -0.82
N HIS A 48 -4.85 3.49 -0.81
CA HIS A 48 -5.09 2.06 -0.66
C HIS A 48 -5.08 1.41 -2.03
N LEU A 49 -4.23 0.39 -2.22
CA LEU A 49 -4.17 -0.38 -3.45
C LEU A 49 -4.79 -1.76 -3.23
N VAL A 50 -5.52 -2.24 -4.23
CA VAL A 50 -6.04 -3.62 -4.24
C VAL A 50 -5.18 -4.43 -5.19
N ALA A 51 -4.51 -5.46 -4.67
CA ALA A 51 -3.68 -6.34 -5.49
C ALA A 51 -4.56 -7.07 -6.54
N PRO A 52 -4.18 -7.04 -7.83
CA PRO A 52 -4.82 -7.86 -8.86
C PRO A 52 -4.71 -9.35 -8.54
N GLY A 53 -5.67 -10.14 -9.03
CA GLY A 53 -5.69 -11.60 -8.83
C GLY A 53 -6.86 -12.10 -8.01
N ALA A 54 -6.82 -13.40 -7.68
CA ALA A 54 -7.85 -14.04 -6.87
C ALA A 54 -7.58 -13.76 -5.37
N PRO A 55 -8.60 -13.79 -4.49
CA PRO A 55 -8.42 -13.54 -3.05
C PRO A 55 -7.37 -14.42 -2.36
N ASN A 56 -7.18 -15.66 -2.86
CA ASN A 56 -6.21 -16.62 -2.33
C ASN A 56 -4.89 -16.66 -3.12
N ASP A 57 -4.78 -15.88 -4.19
CA ASP A 57 -3.58 -15.73 -5.03
C ASP A 57 -3.45 -14.26 -5.51
N PRO A 58 -3.32 -13.31 -4.56
CA PRO A 58 -3.11 -11.92 -4.90
C PRO A 58 -1.72 -11.74 -5.49
N GLU A 59 -1.60 -10.80 -6.42
CA GLU A 59 -0.30 -10.44 -6.97
C GLU A 59 0.64 -9.87 -5.88
N PRO A 60 1.90 -10.32 -5.82
CA PRO A 60 2.88 -9.73 -4.93
C PRO A 60 3.19 -8.27 -5.27
N VAL A 61 3.22 -7.42 -4.25
CA VAL A 61 3.71 -6.05 -4.36
C VAL A 61 5.22 -6.03 -4.69
N ARG A 62 5.64 -5.10 -5.53
CA ARG A 62 7.04 -4.83 -5.89
C ARG A 62 7.46 -3.45 -5.41
N ALA A 63 8.75 -3.30 -5.12
CA ALA A 63 9.35 -1.99 -4.92
C ALA A 63 9.16 -1.16 -6.20
N ILE A 64 8.67 0.06 -6.03
CA ILE A 64 8.38 0.96 -7.17
C ILE A 64 9.64 1.64 -7.71
N ALA A 65 10.76 1.58 -6.99
CA ALA A 65 12.04 2.14 -7.42
C ALA A 65 13.17 1.44 -6.67
N ASP A 66 14.39 1.56 -7.20
CA ASP A 66 15.59 1.11 -6.50
C ASP A 66 15.76 1.88 -5.18
N GLY A 67 16.20 1.20 -4.13
CA GLY A 67 16.36 1.81 -2.83
C GLY A 67 16.90 0.87 -1.76
N GLU A 68 17.06 1.42 -0.57
CA GLU A 68 17.55 0.74 0.62
C GLU A 68 16.38 0.51 1.59
N VAL A 69 16.23 -0.73 2.09
CA VAL A 69 15.30 -1.01 3.19
C VAL A 69 15.89 -0.41 4.47
N VAL A 70 15.31 0.68 4.94
CA VAL A 70 15.78 1.40 6.13
C VAL A 70 15.02 1.02 7.39
N PHE A 71 13.85 0.38 7.25
CA PHE A 71 13.10 -0.18 8.35
C PHE A 71 12.22 -1.33 7.86
N ALA A 72 12.13 -2.40 8.64
CA ALA A 72 11.22 -3.50 8.39
C ALA A 72 10.73 -4.08 9.71
N ARG A 73 9.43 -4.37 9.78
CA ARG A 73 8.78 -5.11 10.86
C ARG A 73 7.92 -6.20 10.25
N HIS A 74 8.09 -7.43 10.73
CA HIS A 74 7.23 -8.53 10.34
C HIS A 74 5.80 -8.32 10.85
N SER A 75 4.81 -8.87 10.13
CA SER A 75 3.47 -8.97 10.68
C SER A 75 3.46 -9.92 11.87
N ASP A 76 2.67 -9.59 12.88
CA ASP A 76 2.29 -10.54 13.90
C ASP A 76 1.53 -11.72 13.27
N PRO A 77 1.61 -12.92 13.87
CA PRO A 77 0.78 -14.06 13.45
C PRO A 77 -0.69 -13.68 13.51
N MET A 78 -1.47 -14.17 12.54
CA MET A 78 -2.92 -13.98 12.56
C MET A 78 -3.50 -14.58 13.85
N PRO A 79 -4.15 -13.77 14.70
CA PRO A 79 -4.78 -14.27 15.92
C PRO A 79 -5.95 -15.19 15.55
N LEU A 80 -6.25 -16.16 16.43
CA LEU A 80 -7.46 -16.97 16.28
C LEU A 80 -8.69 -16.06 16.36
N ASN A 81 -9.59 -16.17 15.37
CA ASN A 81 -10.86 -15.46 15.41
C ASN A 81 -11.61 -15.83 16.70
N SER A 82 -11.79 -14.84 17.58
CA SER A 82 -12.43 -14.99 18.87
C SER A 82 -13.43 -13.85 19.08
N PRO A 83 -14.65 -14.14 19.55
CA PRO A 83 -15.60 -13.10 19.92
C PRO A 83 -15.28 -12.45 21.28
N SER A 84 -14.19 -12.85 21.96
CA SER A 84 -13.80 -12.28 23.24
C SER A 84 -13.41 -10.80 23.10
N ALA A 85 -14.02 -9.95 23.92
CA ALA A 85 -13.70 -8.53 23.99
C ALA A 85 -12.23 -8.26 24.39
N GLU A 86 -11.65 -9.13 25.21
CA GLU A 86 -10.23 -9.04 25.60
C GLU A 86 -9.30 -9.29 24.40
N VAL A 87 -9.62 -10.30 23.58
CA VAL A 87 -8.85 -10.61 22.36
C VAL A 87 -8.99 -9.49 21.33
N GLN A 88 -10.19 -8.93 21.17
CA GLN A 88 -10.41 -7.78 20.27
C GLN A 88 -9.65 -6.53 20.73
N ALA A 89 -9.61 -6.26 22.03
CA ALA A 89 -8.85 -5.13 22.59
C ALA A 89 -7.33 -5.32 22.42
N ALA A 90 -6.83 -6.56 22.51
CA ALA A 90 -5.42 -6.88 22.30
C ALA A 90 -5.00 -6.86 20.82
N HIS A 91 -5.95 -7.05 19.90
CA HIS A 91 -5.70 -7.10 18.45
C HIS A 91 -6.56 -6.07 17.71
N PRO A 92 -6.23 -4.76 17.81
CA PRO A 92 -7.02 -3.69 17.20
C PRO A 92 -7.12 -3.78 15.67
N LEU A 93 -6.26 -4.58 15.02
CA LEU A 93 -6.26 -4.84 13.57
C LEU A 93 -7.07 -6.08 13.16
N LEU A 94 -7.69 -6.76 14.13
CA LEU A 94 -8.67 -7.82 13.90
C LEU A 94 -10.07 -7.20 13.79
N TYR A 95 -10.43 -6.68 12.62
CA TYR A 95 -11.71 -6.01 12.38
C TYR A 95 -12.30 -6.32 10.99
N TYR A 96 -13.58 -5.99 10.80
CA TYR A 96 -14.39 -6.36 9.62
C TYR A 96 -14.44 -7.87 9.35
N THR A 97 -13.68 -8.33 8.35
CA THR A 97 -13.73 -9.69 7.79
C THR A 97 -12.50 -10.52 8.16
N GLY A 98 -11.55 -9.99 8.96
CA GLY A 98 -10.39 -10.75 9.40
C GLY A 98 -9.23 -9.90 9.91
N TRP A 99 -8.03 -10.45 9.75
CA TRP A 99 -6.78 -9.85 10.20
C TRP A 99 -6.20 -8.93 9.14
N THR A 100 -5.94 -7.68 9.51
CA THR A 100 -5.11 -6.77 8.72
C THR A 100 -3.67 -6.88 9.22
N SER A 101 -2.75 -7.25 8.32
CA SER A 101 -1.31 -7.32 8.63
C SER A 101 -0.82 -6.00 9.21
N ASN A 102 -0.02 -6.08 10.27
CA ASN A 102 0.71 -4.94 10.83
C ASN A 102 2.19 -4.96 10.45
N GLY A 103 2.59 -5.83 9.52
CA GLY A 103 3.90 -5.75 8.90
C GLY A 103 4.09 -4.40 8.22
N VAL A 104 5.32 -3.90 8.20
CA VAL A 104 5.65 -2.67 7.50
C VAL A 104 7.06 -2.74 6.94
N MET A 105 7.26 -2.17 5.76
CA MET A 105 8.56 -1.97 5.13
C MET A 105 8.69 -0.52 4.68
N LEU A 106 9.82 0.10 5.03
CA LEU A 106 10.17 1.45 4.59
C LEU A 106 11.41 1.37 3.71
N ILE A 107 11.29 1.85 2.47
CA ILE A 107 12.39 1.91 1.52
C ILE A 107 12.75 3.37 1.29
N LYS A 108 14.03 3.71 1.42
CA LYS A 108 14.60 5.00 1.05
C LYS A 108 15.12 4.93 -0.37
N HIS A 109 14.68 5.86 -1.20
CA HIS A 109 15.09 5.99 -2.59
C HIS A 109 15.93 7.24 -2.76
N GLN A 110 16.95 7.15 -3.62
CA GLN A 110 17.77 8.29 -4.03
C GLN A 110 17.91 8.25 -5.54
N THR A 111 17.52 9.33 -6.21
CA THR A 111 17.62 9.46 -7.67
C THR A 111 17.93 10.89 -8.07
N GLU A 112 18.34 11.07 -9.32
CA GLU A 112 18.51 12.35 -9.99
C GLU A 112 17.29 12.58 -10.91
N ILE A 113 16.79 13.82 -11.02
CA ILE A 113 15.58 14.16 -11.80
C ILE A 113 15.83 15.14 -12.96
N GLY A 114 17.10 15.32 -13.35
CA GLY A 114 17.55 16.27 -14.36
C GLY A 114 18.39 17.42 -13.77
N GLU A 115 19.39 17.85 -14.54
CA GLU A 115 20.25 19.02 -14.24
C GLU A 115 21.10 18.89 -12.95
N GLY A 116 21.34 17.67 -12.49
CA GLY A 116 22.11 17.40 -11.27
C GLY A 116 21.26 17.56 -10.00
N VAL A 117 19.93 17.60 -10.13
CA VAL A 117 19.01 17.74 -9.00
C VAL A 117 18.73 16.36 -8.40
N GLY A 118 19.33 16.10 -7.24
CA GLY A 118 19.08 14.90 -6.45
C GLY A 118 17.79 14.99 -5.63
N VAL A 119 17.02 13.91 -5.62
CA VAL A 119 15.81 13.76 -4.81
C VAL A 119 15.94 12.53 -3.92
N THR A 120 15.49 12.66 -2.68
CA THR A 120 15.31 11.53 -1.75
C THR A 120 13.83 11.44 -1.39
N PHE A 121 13.26 10.25 -1.53
CA PHE A 121 11.88 9.96 -1.15
C PHE A 121 11.78 8.59 -0.49
N TYR A 122 10.65 8.31 0.15
CA TYR A 122 10.42 7.07 0.88
C TYR A 122 9.12 6.43 0.40
N SER A 123 9.12 5.10 0.28
CA SER A 123 7.90 4.31 0.09
C SER A 123 7.65 3.46 1.34
N ILE A 124 6.38 3.41 1.76
CA ILE A 124 5.91 2.59 2.87
C ILE A 124 4.95 1.52 2.33
N TYR A 125 5.19 0.27 2.72
CA TYR A 125 4.39 -0.90 2.38
C TYR A 125 3.93 -1.62 3.64
#